data_AF-A0A0A6U9K1-F1
#
_entry.id   AF-A0A0A6U9K1-F1
#
_cell.length_a   1.000
_cell.length_b   1.000
_cell.length_c   1.000
_cell.angle_alpha   90.00
_cell.angle_beta   90.00
_cell.angle_gamma   90.00
#
_symmetry.space_group_name_H-M   'P 1'
#
loop_
_entity.id
_entity.type
_entity.pdbx_description
1 polymer ?
#
loop_
_entity_poly.entity_id
_entity_poly.type
_entity_poly.pdbx_seq_one_letter_code
_entity_poly.pdbx_strand_id
1 'polypeptide(L)'
;MRKVYLRADPEIALVAERFFAVNGLQTLPAGNESGTAAGSADLPVVDIAAGPAGVRLRYHRADQRPVQIEVPGHPPGSVAEAASRLLLHVDCTESPAQWSSRPDCERLLDARSPGGALNLAHEPHDWVFASPFVTRLAGTHHAALIHYVLDHRPVVLKPWRLVAERNYWNSTLNGGLPLIRKRDPIHEGTFMVHDLHHFLFVDPIVTGTTAAHRMAYVAARMLSESITLVLADIAAVYAADLTAAGYDVGKRAIYPVFASLNRPLTYELERDLVFANARFALTGELDGFVALGVPDAPLERFADKYRRFFAGDYTWNLANVGALASPAGVAYADWVSGVLPELPTTSDLVGRYASGNEFRVADFVEDEFLGVVYAARRTTNPRHRLCRERMVHSRTLAGQAKLLFDLPRADSDTVLSAVERALRDIEAAAEPETVAVCAAEARALIDDQIDALLDESRILSHEAVLFRSHYPHFPPVYVDYDRPLAEFPTLAELRLEVFGDTRLAGLK
;
A
#
# COMPACT_ATOMS: atom_id res chain seq x y z
N MET A 1 -15.77 7.30 -17.91
CA MET A 1 -16.34 6.88 -16.62
C MET A 1 -17.48 5.93 -16.90
N ARG A 2 -17.55 4.78 -16.23
CA ARG A 2 -18.73 3.91 -16.30
C ARG A 2 -19.77 4.50 -15.35
N LYS A 3 -21.03 4.55 -15.78
CA LYS A 3 -22.14 5.05 -14.96
C LYS A 3 -22.85 3.89 -14.30
N VAL A 4 -23.32 4.05 -13.06
CA VAL A 4 -24.06 3.03 -12.32
C VAL A 4 -25.31 3.68 -11.73
N TYR A 5 -26.46 3.05 -11.87
CA TYR A 5 -27.66 3.52 -11.16
C TYR A 5 -27.70 2.93 -9.77
N LEU A 6 -27.87 3.80 -8.78
CA LEU A 6 -27.97 3.41 -7.38
C LEU A 6 -29.41 3.57 -6.89
N ARG A 7 -30.01 2.47 -6.48
CA ARG A 7 -31.32 2.44 -5.80
C ARG A 7 -31.06 2.02 -4.37
N ALA A 8 -30.93 3.00 -3.48
CA ALA A 8 -30.65 2.76 -2.09
C ALA A 8 -31.40 3.77 -1.22
N ASP A 9 -31.57 3.45 0.06
CA ASP A 9 -31.94 4.43 1.07
C ASP A 9 -31.00 5.66 0.99
N PRO A 10 -31.47 6.90 1.18
CA PRO A 10 -30.64 8.10 1.07
C PRO A 10 -29.32 8.06 1.86
N GLU A 11 -29.29 7.41 3.03
CA GLU A 11 -28.07 7.28 3.83
C GLU A 11 -27.06 6.29 3.21
N ILE A 12 -27.57 5.23 2.58
CA ILE A 12 -26.78 4.24 1.86
C ILE A 12 -26.29 4.82 0.53
N ALA A 13 -27.15 5.61 -0.13
CA ALA A 13 -26.84 6.23 -1.40
C ALA A 13 -25.55 7.02 -1.28
N LEU A 14 -25.44 7.89 -0.28
CA LEU A 14 -24.25 8.72 -0.05
C LEU A 14 -22.94 7.91 0.12
N VAL A 15 -22.99 6.77 0.80
CA VAL A 15 -21.82 5.92 1.07
C VAL A 15 -21.38 5.17 -0.19
N ALA A 16 -22.35 4.61 -0.91
CA ALA A 16 -22.09 3.94 -2.17
C ALA A 16 -21.67 4.94 -3.27
N GLU A 17 -22.24 6.14 -3.31
CA GLU A 17 -21.80 7.24 -4.20
C GLU A 17 -20.34 7.63 -3.98
N ARG A 18 -19.93 7.80 -2.72
CA ARG A 18 -18.53 8.07 -2.35
C ARG A 18 -17.59 6.94 -2.76
N PHE A 19 -17.96 5.69 -2.47
CA PHE A 19 -17.18 4.54 -2.88
C PHE A 19 -17.05 4.41 -4.41
N PHE A 20 -18.17 4.61 -5.13
CA PHE A 20 -18.17 4.55 -6.59
C PHE A 20 -17.33 5.66 -7.20
N ALA A 21 -17.38 6.88 -6.65
CA ALA A 21 -16.54 8.00 -7.07
C ALA A 21 -15.04 7.69 -6.94
N VAL A 22 -14.62 7.14 -5.79
CA VAL A 22 -13.22 6.70 -5.55
C VAL A 22 -12.77 5.62 -6.54
N ASN A 23 -13.71 4.81 -7.05
CA ASN A 23 -13.44 3.76 -8.04
C ASN A 23 -13.68 4.20 -9.50
N GLY A 24 -13.85 5.50 -9.76
CA GLY A 24 -14.04 6.05 -11.13
C GLY A 24 -15.40 5.70 -11.76
N LEU A 25 -16.38 5.36 -10.93
CA LEU A 25 -17.76 5.07 -11.29
C LEU A 25 -18.63 6.28 -10.93
N GLN A 26 -19.36 6.80 -11.91
CA GLN A 26 -20.29 7.91 -11.68
C GLN A 26 -21.66 7.32 -11.33
N THR A 27 -22.16 7.61 -10.15
CA THR A 27 -23.54 7.26 -9.79
C THR A 27 -24.51 8.19 -10.49
N LEU A 28 -25.61 7.62 -10.98
CA LEU A 28 -26.78 8.37 -11.37
C LEU A 28 -27.87 8.09 -10.33
N PRO A 29 -28.52 9.13 -9.78
CA PRO A 29 -29.67 8.91 -8.92
C PRO A 29 -30.71 8.14 -9.73
N ALA A 30 -31.19 7.03 -9.18
CA ALA A 30 -32.37 6.39 -9.74
C ALA A 30 -33.53 7.37 -9.56
N GLY A 31 -34.01 7.97 -10.65
CA GLY A 31 -35.21 8.79 -10.60
C GLY A 31 -36.35 7.98 -9.98
N ASN A 32 -37.15 8.62 -9.13
CA ASN A 32 -38.35 8.06 -8.49
C ASN A 32 -39.47 7.73 -9.50
N GLU A 33 -39.14 7.41 -10.73
CA GLU A 33 -40.11 7.07 -11.76
C GLU A 33 -40.24 5.55 -11.82
N SER A 34 -41.43 5.09 -11.45
CA SER A 34 -42.01 3.78 -11.75
C SER A 34 -42.18 3.50 -13.25
N GLY A 35 -41.45 4.22 -14.11
CA GLY A 35 -41.45 4.06 -15.55
C GLY A 35 -40.15 3.42 -16.01
N THR A 36 -40.27 2.38 -16.81
CA THR A 36 -39.21 1.87 -17.68
C THR A 36 -38.57 3.02 -18.45
N ALA A 37 -37.42 3.52 -18.00
CA ALA A 37 -36.57 4.41 -18.78
C ALA A 37 -36.00 3.58 -19.95
N ALA A 38 -36.72 3.60 -21.08
CA ALA A 38 -36.43 2.84 -22.30
C ALA A 38 -35.16 3.32 -23.05
N GLY A 39 -34.16 3.84 -22.34
CA GLY A 39 -32.90 4.33 -22.90
C GLY A 39 -31.65 3.96 -22.09
N SER A 40 -31.76 3.14 -21.03
CA SER A 40 -30.63 2.87 -20.12
C SER A 40 -30.31 1.38 -19.90
N ALA A 41 -30.68 0.50 -20.85
CA ALA A 41 -30.56 -0.95 -20.69
C ALA A 41 -29.12 -1.48 -20.44
N ASP A 42 -28.10 -0.66 -20.67
CA ASP A 42 -26.69 -1.08 -20.63
C ASP A 42 -25.92 -0.66 -19.37
N LEU A 43 -26.54 0.06 -18.42
CA LEU A 43 -25.85 0.52 -17.21
C LEU A 43 -26.10 -0.43 -16.02
N PRO A 44 -25.06 -0.80 -15.25
CA PRO A 44 -25.26 -1.61 -14.06
C PRO A 44 -26.17 -0.91 -13.04
N VAL A 45 -27.08 -1.67 -12.42
CA VAL A 45 -27.94 -1.18 -11.33
C VAL A 45 -27.55 -1.88 -10.04
N VAL A 46 -27.37 -1.13 -8.98
CA VAL A 46 -27.14 -1.64 -7.62
C VAL A 46 -28.37 -1.30 -6.77
N ASP A 47 -29.18 -2.30 -6.43
CA ASP A 47 -30.27 -2.17 -5.45
C ASP A 47 -29.75 -2.55 -4.07
N ILE A 48 -29.88 -1.66 -3.09
CA ILE A 48 -29.52 -1.92 -1.68
C ILE A 48 -30.77 -1.79 -0.81
N ALA A 49 -31.19 -2.90 -0.19
CA ALA A 49 -32.32 -2.94 0.72
C ALA A 49 -31.88 -3.44 2.09
N ALA A 50 -32.04 -2.63 3.13
CA ALA A 50 -31.89 -3.06 4.51
C ALA A 50 -33.23 -3.58 5.05
N GLY A 51 -33.22 -4.70 5.77
CA GLY A 51 -34.39 -5.25 6.44
C GLY A 51 -34.02 -5.88 7.79
N PRO A 52 -35.01 -6.30 8.60
CA PRO A 52 -34.76 -6.91 9.91
C PRO A 52 -33.95 -8.22 9.85
N ALA A 53 -33.77 -8.82 8.66
CA ALA A 53 -32.96 -10.01 8.44
C ALA A 53 -31.52 -9.70 7.93
N GLY A 54 -31.17 -8.43 7.70
CA GLY A 54 -29.86 -8.02 7.18
C GLY A 54 -29.94 -7.05 5.99
N VAL A 55 -28.81 -6.83 5.32
CA VAL A 55 -28.74 -6.03 4.09
C VAL A 55 -28.73 -6.95 2.87
N ARG A 56 -29.59 -6.65 1.90
CA ARG A 56 -29.69 -7.32 0.61
C ARG A 56 -29.17 -6.39 -0.47
N LEU A 57 -28.21 -6.88 -1.25
CA LEU A 57 -27.76 -6.24 -2.48
C LEU A 57 -28.22 -7.03 -3.70
N ARG A 58 -28.72 -6.33 -4.72
CA ARG A 58 -28.78 -6.85 -6.09
C ARG A 58 -27.90 -6.02 -6.98
N TYR A 59 -26.96 -6.69 -7.62
CA TYR A 59 -26.18 -6.10 -8.69
C TYR A 59 -26.67 -6.66 -10.03
N HIS A 60 -27.06 -5.76 -10.93
CA HIS A 60 -27.45 -6.05 -12.29
C HIS A 60 -26.29 -5.66 -13.21
N ARG A 61 -25.67 -6.61 -13.90
CA ARG A 61 -24.89 -6.33 -15.13
C ARG A 61 -25.82 -6.46 -16.33
N ALA A 62 -25.62 -5.63 -17.34
CA ALA A 62 -26.49 -5.57 -18.53
C ALA A 62 -26.57 -6.90 -19.30
N ASP A 63 -25.60 -7.81 -19.09
CA ASP A 63 -25.43 -9.06 -19.81
C ASP A 63 -25.44 -10.31 -18.90
N GLN A 64 -25.66 -10.18 -17.59
CA GLN A 64 -25.58 -11.30 -16.64
C GLN A 64 -26.81 -11.42 -15.74
N ARG A 65 -27.04 -12.64 -15.22
CA ARG A 65 -28.08 -12.88 -14.21
C ARG A 65 -27.81 -12.01 -12.98
N PRO A 66 -28.86 -11.45 -12.33
CA PRO A 66 -28.68 -10.65 -11.13
C PRO A 66 -27.91 -11.43 -10.07
N VAL A 67 -26.83 -10.84 -9.55
CA VAL A 67 -26.13 -11.38 -8.39
C VAL A 67 -26.81 -10.82 -7.16
N GLN A 68 -27.49 -11.68 -6.41
CA GLN A 68 -28.09 -11.32 -5.12
C GLN A 68 -27.14 -11.74 -4.01
N ILE A 69 -26.71 -10.78 -3.20
CA ILE A 69 -25.88 -11.02 -2.02
C ILE A 69 -26.75 -10.72 -0.79
N GLU A 70 -26.94 -11.73 0.06
CA GLU A 70 -27.60 -11.59 1.35
C GLU A 70 -26.55 -11.73 2.45
N VAL A 71 -26.51 -10.77 3.39
CA VAL A 71 -25.65 -10.83 4.57
C VAL A 71 -26.53 -11.08 5.80
N PRO A 72 -26.74 -12.35 6.20
CA PRO A 72 -27.53 -12.68 7.39
C PRO A 72 -26.73 -12.46 8.68
N GLY A 73 -27.41 -12.10 9.78
CA GLY A 73 -26.94 -12.44 11.13
C GLY A 73 -26.25 -11.37 11.98
N HIS A 74 -26.24 -10.08 11.60
CA HIS A 74 -25.66 -9.04 12.47
C HIS A 74 -26.66 -7.90 12.74
N PRO A 75 -26.90 -7.51 14.02
CA PRO A 75 -27.61 -6.27 14.31
C PRO A 75 -26.82 -5.11 13.69
N PRO A 76 -27.49 -4.12 13.12
CA PRO A 76 -26.82 -3.08 12.35
C PRO A 76 -25.90 -2.24 13.25
N GLY A 77 -24.58 -2.40 13.07
CA GLY A 77 -23.75 -1.22 12.82
C GLY A 77 -24.33 -0.47 11.61
N SER A 78 -24.08 0.84 11.51
CA SER A 78 -24.74 1.70 10.51
C SER A 78 -24.78 1.03 9.13
N VAL A 79 -25.87 1.21 8.37
CA VAL A 79 -26.06 0.57 7.06
C VAL A 79 -24.91 0.90 6.08
N ALA A 80 -24.20 2.00 6.33
CA ALA A 80 -22.93 2.38 5.70
C ALA A 80 -21.80 1.35 5.88
N GLU A 81 -21.70 0.75 7.07
CA GLU A 81 -20.71 -0.27 7.42
C GLU A 81 -21.02 -1.58 6.68
N ALA A 82 -22.29 -1.97 6.62
CA ALA A 82 -22.73 -3.12 5.85
C ALA A 82 -22.49 -2.91 4.34
N ALA A 83 -22.82 -1.74 3.79
CA ALA A 83 -22.57 -1.40 2.39
C ALA A 83 -21.07 -1.38 2.04
N SER A 84 -20.21 -0.86 2.93
CA SER A 84 -18.76 -0.86 2.75
C SER A 84 -18.20 -2.28 2.72
N ARG A 85 -18.63 -3.15 3.65
CA ARG A 85 -18.24 -4.58 3.68
C ARG A 85 -18.69 -5.34 2.42
N LEU A 86 -19.83 -4.96 1.86
CA LEU A 86 -20.34 -5.56 0.62
C LEU A 86 -19.60 -5.09 -0.64
N LEU A 87 -19.09 -3.86 -0.67
CA LEU A 87 -18.31 -3.34 -1.81
C LEU A 87 -16.88 -3.90 -1.86
N LEU A 88 -16.39 -4.46 -0.76
CA LEU A 88 -15.16 -5.28 -0.71
C LEU A 88 -15.33 -6.65 -1.40
N HIS A 89 -16.55 -7.11 -1.69
CA HIS A 89 -16.83 -8.42 -2.31
C HIS A 89 -16.76 -8.43 -3.85
N VAL A 90 -16.51 -7.30 -4.51
CA VAL A 90 -16.50 -7.29 -5.99
C VAL A 90 -15.31 -8.11 -6.48
N ASP A 91 -15.59 -9.34 -6.91
CA ASP A 91 -14.61 -10.23 -7.54
C ASP A 91 -14.25 -9.65 -8.91
N CYS A 92 -12.97 -9.31 -9.05
CA CYS A 92 -12.35 -8.70 -10.22
C CYS A 92 -11.35 -9.66 -10.89
N THR A 93 -11.51 -10.96 -10.67
CA THR A 93 -10.67 -12.01 -11.28
C THR A 93 -10.88 -12.19 -12.78
N GLU A 94 -11.85 -11.50 -13.40
CA GLU A 94 -12.33 -11.86 -14.73
C GLU A 94 -11.41 -11.45 -15.90
N SER A 95 -10.41 -10.56 -15.71
CA SER A 95 -9.48 -10.23 -16.81
C SER A 95 -8.18 -9.53 -16.34
N PRO A 96 -6.99 -9.99 -16.78
CA PRO A 96 -5.72 -9.29 -16.52
C PRO A 96 -5.67 -7.85 -17.01
N ALA A 97 -6.48 -7.50 -18.01
CA ALA A 97 -6.65 -6.12 -18.46
C ALA A 97 -7.24 -5.21 -17.38
N GLN A 98 -7.86 -5.73 -16.32
CA GLN A 98 -8.31 -4.90 -15.18
C GLN A 98 -7.15 -4.48 -14.27
N TRP A 99 -6.08 -5.28 -14.24
CA TRP A 99 -4.91 -5.05 -13.39
C TRP A 99 -3.90 -4.11 -14.04
N SER A 100 -3.77 -4.16 -15.36
CA SER A 100 -2.76 -3.40 -16.10
C SER A 100 -3.28 -2.86 -17.43
N SER A 101 -2.75 -1.71 -17.83
CA SER A 101 -2.94 -1.09 -19.15
C SER A 101 -1.95 -1.59 -20.21
N ARG A 102 -1.02 -2.47 -19.82
CA ARG A 102 0.05 -2.97 -20.66
C ARG A 102 -0.43 -4.14 -21.56
N PRO A 103 0.15 -4.30 -22.77
CA PRO A 103 -0.23 -5.38 -23.68
C PRO A 103 0.19 -6.76 -23.18
N ASP A 104 1.14 -6.86 -22.26
CA ASP A 104 1.63 -8.10 -21.67
C ASP A 104 0.99 -8.44 -20.31
N CYS A 105 -0.18 -7.85 -20.01
CA CYS A 105 -0.91 -8.07 -18.76
C CYS A 105 -1.26 -9.54 -18.49
N GLU A 106 -1.40 -10.38 -19.52
CA GLU A 106 -1.65 -11.83 -19.37
C GLU A 106 -0.55 -12.55 -18.58
N ARG A 107 0.70 -12.04 -18.57
CA ARG A 107 1.78 -12.60 -17.75
C ARG A 107 1.50 -12.52 -16.25
N LEU A 108 0.58 -11.65 -15.83
CA LEU A 108 0.17 -11.53 -14.43
C LEU A 108 -0.65 -12.74 -13.94
N LEU A 109 -1.15 -13.59 -14.84
CA LEU A 109 -1.80 -14.84 -14.45
C LEU A 109 -0.81 -15.79 -13.74
N ASP A 110 0.46 -15.77 -14.14
CA ASP A 110 1.52 -16.58 -13.53
C ASP A 110 1.86 -16.14 -12.10
N ALA A 111 1.47 -14.92 -11.71
CA ALA A 111 1.60 -14.40 -10.35
C ALA A 111 0.49 -14.94 -9.41
N ARG A 112 -0.38 -15.82 -9.88
CA ARG A 112 -1.33 -16.57 -9.05
C ARG A 112 -1.19 -18.08 -9.24
N SER A 113 -1.45 -18.82 -8.17
CA SER A 113 -1.55 -20.28 -8.21
C SER A 113 -2.90 -20.71 -8.81
N PRO A 114 -3.06 -21.98 -9.24
CA PRO A 114 -4.36 -22.49 -9.71
C PRO A 114 -5.50 -22.35 -8.70
N GLY A 115 -5.21 -22.33 -7.39
CA GLY A 115 -6.18 -22.07 -6.33
C GLY A 115 -6.52 -20.59 -6.13
N GLY A 116 -5.92 -19.70 -6.92
CA GLY A 116 -6.13 -18.27 -6.88
C GLY A 116 -5.35 -17.54 -5.77
N ALA A 117 -4.47 -18.21 -5.02
CA ALA A 117 -3.55 -17.55 -4.08
C ALA A 117 -2.40 -16.87 -4.83
N LEU A 118 -1.65 -15.98 -4.18
CA LEU A 118 -0.45 -15.38 -4.78
C LEU A 118 0.62 -16.45 -5.01
N ASN A 119 1.20 -16.47 -6.21
CA ASN A 119 2.34 -17.32 -6.52
C ASN A 119 3.63 -16.65 -6.05
N LEU A 120 4.12 -17.06 -4.88
CA LEU A 120 5.31 -16.43 -4.28
C LEU A 120 6.62 -16.84 -4.95
N ALA A 121 6.64 -17.96 -5.66
CA ALA A 121 7.78 -18.39 -6.46
C ALA A 121 7.87 -17.62 -7.79
N HIS A 122 6.83 -16.87 -8.16
CA HIS A 122 6.84 -16.06 -9.37
C HIS A 122 7.94 -14.99 -9.28
N GLU A 123 8.70 -14.87 -10.37
CA GLU A 123 9.81 -13.93 -10.49
C GLU A 123 9.31 -12.63 -11.15
N PRO A 124 9.20 -11.51 -10.41
CA PRO A 124 8.63 -10.26 -10.93
C PRO A 124 9.48 -9.59 -12.01
N HIS A 125 10.75 -9.96 -12.15
CA HIS A 125 11.72 -9.30 -13.03
C HIS A 125 11.23 -9.11 -14.45
N ASP A 126 10.82 -10.19 -15.11
CA ASP A 126 10.44 -10.16 -16.53
C ASP A 126 9.26 -9.23 -16.79
N TRP A 127 8.29 -9.20 -15.88
CA TRP A 127 7.15 -8.29 -16.01
C TRP A 127 7.53 -6.86 -15.64
N VAL A 128 8.30 -6.62 -14.58
CA VAL A 128 8.69 -5.25 -14.19
C VAL A 128 9.57 -4.59 -15.27
N PHE A 129 10.58 -5.30 -15.78
CA PHE A 129 11.52 -4.76 -16.79
C PHE A 129 10.95 -4.66 -18.20
N ALA A 130 9.85 -5.38 -18.50
CA ALA A 130 9.08 -5.19 -19.73
C ALA A 130 8.23 -3.91 -19.73
N SER A 131 8.13 -3.19 -18.60
CA SER A 131 7.44 -1.90 -18.54
C SER A 131 8.13 -0.87 -19.45
N PRO A 132 7.40 -0.16 -20.34
CA PRO A 132 8.00 0.86 -21.20
C PRO A 132 8.75 1.97 -20.45
N PHE A 133 8.31 2.30 -19.23
CA PHE A 133 9.01 3.25 -18.37
C PHE A 133 10.32 2.67 -17.84
N VAL A 134 10.29 1.44 -17.32
CA VAL A 134 11.47 0.77 -16.75
C VAL A 134 12.52 0.48 -17.83
N THR A 135 12.10 0.09 -19.03
CA THR A 135 13.01 -0.09 -20.18
C THR A 135 13.80 1.18 -20.48
N ARG A 136 13.21 2.37 -20.32
CA ARG A 136 13.92 3.66 -20.50
C ARG A 136 14.91 3.97 -19.39
N LEU A 137 14.79 3.34 -18.23
CA LEU A 137 15.75 3.44 -17.13
C LEU A 137 16.95 2.51 -17.32
N ALA A 138 16.96 1.64 -18.34
CA ALA A 138 18.06 0.73 -18.58
C ALA A 138 19.40 1.46 -18.69
N GLY A 139 20.42 0.95 -17.98
CA GLY A 139 21.75 1.57 -17.91
C GLY A 139 21.86 2.76 -16.96
N THR A 140 20.80 3.17 -16.28
CA THR A 140 20.83 4.23 -15.25
C THR A 140 20.95 3.64 -13.85
N HIS A 141 21.34 4.46 -12.87
CA HIS A 141 21.32 4.06 -11.46
C HIS A 141 19.93 3.67 -10.93
N HIS A 142 18.85 4.12 -11.58
CA HIS A 142 17.48 3.71 -11.19
C HIS A 142 17.15 2.27 -11.60
N ALA A 143 17.68 1.79 -12.73
CA ALA A 143 17.56 0.36 -13.05
C ALA A 143 18.26 -0.50 -11.99
N ALA A 144 19.41 -0.06 -11.46
CA ALA A 144 20.09 -0.74 -10.37
C ALA A 144 19.27 -0.75 -9.07
N LEU A 145 18.57 0.35 -8.75
CA LEU A 145 17.64 0.40 -7.61
C LEU A 145 16.48 -0.60 -7.78
N ILE A 146 15.90 -0.68 -8.98
CA ILE A 146 14.82 -1.64 -9.27
C ILE A 146 15.31 -3.07 -9.13
N HIS A 147 16.47 -3.41 -9.71
CA HIS A 147 17.08 -4.74 -9.51
C HIS A 147 17.31 -5.04 -8.03
N TYR A 148 17.91 -4.11 -7.29
CA TYR A 148 18.12 -4.27 -5.85
C TYR A 148 16.81 -4.57 -5.12
N VAL A 149 15.74 -3.84 -5.42
CA VAL A 149 14.43 -4.08 -4.81
C VAL A 149 13.93 -5.49 -5.13
N LEU A 150 13.92 -5.90 -6.40
CA LEU A 150 13.38 -7.20 -6.79
C LEU A 150 14.20 -8.38 -6.25
N ASP A 151 15.52 -8.21 -6.11
CA ASP A 151 16.45 -9.23 -5.63
C ASP A 151 16.56 -9.28 -4.10
N HIS A 152 16.54 -8.12 -3.42
CA HIS A 152 16.88 -7.99 -2.00
C HIS A 152 15.71 -7.61 -1.09
N ARG A 153 14.49 -7.52 -1.62
CA ARG A 153 13.26 -7.23 -0.86
C ARG A 153 12.17 -8.26 -1.15
N PRO A 154 11.18 -8.45 -0.26
CA PRO A 154 10.14 -9.46 -0.40
C PRO A 154 9.07 -9.07 -1.44
N VAL A 155 9.48 -8.73 -2.65
CA VAL A 155 8.58 -8.28 -3.71
C VAL A 155 7.88 -9.48 -4.34
N VAL A 156 6.56 -9.43 -4.29
CA VAL A 156 5.65 -10.32 -5.01
C VAL A 156 4.66 -9.48 -5.77
N LEU A 157 4.34 -9.85 -7.02
CA LEU A 157 3.30 -9.17 -7.76
C LEU A 157 1.95 -9.50 -7.13
N LYS A 158 1.12 -8.48 -6.90
CA LYS A 158 -0.23 -8.65 -6.38
C LYS A 158 -1.27 -8.23 -7.44
N PRO A 159 -1.54 -9.08 -8.43
CA PRO A 159 -2.85 -9.06 -9.09
C PRO A 159 -3.88 -9.15 -7.97
N TRP A 160 -5.00 -8.45 -8.02
CA TRP A 160 -5.98 -8.40 -6.92
C TRP A 160 -7.30 -9.07 -7.35
N ARG A 161 -7.93 -9.85 -6.46
CA ARG A 161 -9.27 -10.44 -6.69
C ARG A 161 -10.34 -9.52 -6.17
N LEU A 162 -10.11 -8.96 -4.99
CA LEU A 162 -11.05 -8.09 -4.32
C LEU A 162 -10.56 -6.65 -4.39
N VAL A 163 -11.49 -5.69 -4.44
CA VAL A 163 -11.14 -4.27 -4.32
C VAL A 163 -10.40 -3.99 -3.01
N ALA A 164 -10.71 -4.74 -1.96
CA ALA A 164 -10.00 -4.69 -0.67
C ALA A 164 -8.49 -4.93 -0.81
N GLU A 165 -8.09 -5.93 -1.61
CA GLU A 165 -6.69 -6.31 -1.82
C GLU A 165 -5.86 -5.17 -2.43
N ARG A 166 -6.50 -4.25 -3.17
CA ARG A 166 -5.84 -3.07 -3.77
C ARG A 166 -5.34 -2.08 -2.73
N ASN A 167 -6.08 -1.96 -1.62
CA ASN A 167 -5.83 -0.93 -0.61
C ASN A 167 -4.93 -1.43 0.52
N TYR A 168 -4.75 -2.74 0.63
CA TYR A 168 -3.79 -3.29 1.57
C TYR A 168 -2.36 -3.07 1.07
N TRP A 169 -1.51 -2.44 1.87
CA TRP A 169 -0.13 -2.17 1.47
C TRP A 169 0.82 -2.14 2.66
N ASN A 170 1.69 -3.14 2.76
CA ASN A 170 2.82 -3.17 3.71
C ASN A 170 4.02 -3.80 2.98
N SER A 171 4.98 -2.96 2.57
CA SER A 171 6.15 -3.41 1.78
C SER A 171 7.13 -4.25 2.59
N THR A 172 7.09 -4.18 3.92
CA THR A 172 7.96 -4.97 4.80
C THR A 172 7.54 -6.43 4.88
N LEU A 173 6.23 -6.73 4.89
CA LEU A 173 5.68 -8.05 5.20
C LEU A 173 4.91 -8.64 4.00
N ASN A 174 3.64 -9.00 4.17
CA ASN A 174 2.84 -9.74 3.18
C ASN A 174 2.06 -8.84 2.20
N GLY A 175 2.45 -7.56 2.03
CA GLY A 175 1.69 -6.58 1.25
C GLY A 175 1.65 -6.82 -0.25
N GLY A 176 2.79 -7.18 -0.85
CA GLY A 176 3.00 -7.40 -2.29
C GLY A 176 2.74 -6.18 -3.18
N LEU A 177 3.53 -5.99 -4.26
CA LEU A 177 3.47 -4.85 -5.20
C LEU A 177 2.05 -4.65 -5.78
N PRO A 178 1.40 -3.49 -5.62
CA PRO A 178 0.00 -3.32 -5.96
C PRO A 178 -0.13 -3.07 -7.47
N LEU A 179 -1.04 -3.78 -8.13
CA LEU A 179 -1.24 -3.64 -9.57
C LEU A 179 -2.42 -2.72 -9.87
N ILE A 180 -2.13 -1.43 -10.00
CA ILE A 180 -3.15 -0.41 -10.28
C ILE A 180 -3.06 0.03 -11.74
N ARG A 181 -3.96 -0.50 -12.57
CA ARG A 181 -4.13 -0.04 -13.95
C ARG A 181 -4.22 1.47 -14.02
N LYS A 182 -3.41 2.08 -14.87
CA LYS A 182 -3.50 3.51 -15.20
C LYS A 182 -4.01 3.73 -16.62
N ARG A 183 -4.04 4.99 -17.04
CA ARG A 183 -4.53 5.39 -18.37
C ARG A 183 -3.68 4.79 -19.49
N ASP A 184 -2.37 4.75 -19.30
CA ASP A 184 -1.40 4.29 -20.27
C ASP A 184 -0.20 3.60 -19.59
N PRO A 185 0.56 2.76 -20.32
CA PRO A 185 1.68 2.00 -19.78
C PRO A 185 2.82 2.83 -19.16
N ILE A 186 3.07 4.06 -19.65
CA ILE A 186 4.14 4.91 -19.08
C ILE A 186 3.67 5.49 -17.75
N HIS A 187 2.42 5.97 -17.69
CA HIS A 187 1.82 6.44 -16.45
C HIS A 187 1.70 5.32 -15.41
N GLU A 188 1.40 4.10 -15.85
CA GLU A 188 1.41 2.92 -14.97
C GLU A 188 2.82 2.60 -14.48
N GLY A 189 3.81 2.56 -15.37
CA GLY A 189 5.19 2.25 -15.02
C GLY A 189 5.80 3.25 -14.03
N THR A 190 5.46 4.54 -14.14
CA THR A 190 5.90 5.56 -13.18
C THR A 190 5.31 5.36 -11.78
N PHE A 191 4.02 5.01 -11.67
CA PHE A 191 3.43 4.61 -10.38
C PHE A 191 4.03 3.31 -9.85
N MET A 192 4.26 2.33 -10.72
CA MET A 192 4.90 1.07 -10.32
C MET A 192 6.31 1.29 -9.77
N VAL A 193 7.11 2.17 -10.36
CA VAL A 193 8.45 2.50 -9.84
C VAL A 193 8.38 3.24 -8.51
N HIS A 194 7.40 4.12 -8.32
CA HIS A 194 7.10 4.73 -7.02
C HIS A 194 6.79 3.64 -5.97
N ASP A 195 5.86 2.73 -6.26
CA ASP A 195 5.50 1.64 -5.34
C ASP A 195 6.67 0.67 -5.07
N LEU A 196 7.53 0.42 -6.07
CA LEU A 196 8.75 -0.36 -5.91
C LEU A 196 9.75 0.33 -4.98
N HIS A 197 9.89 1.64 -5.05
CA HIS A 197 10.82 2.38 -4.17
C HIS A 197 10.41 2.34 -2.70
N HIS A 198 9.13 2.16 -2.37
CA HIS A 198 8.73 1.89 -0.98
C HIS A 198 9.26 0.56 -0.42
N PHE A 199 9.74 -0.37 -1.26
CA PHE A 199 10.46 -1.56 -0.79
C PHE A 199 11.93 -1.29 -0.52
N LEU A 200 12.52 -0.19 -1.01
CA LEU A 200 13.89 0.18 -0.65
C LEU A 200 14.02 0.30 0.86
N PHE A 201 13.03 0.97 1.47
CA PHE A 201 12.95 1.24 2.89
C PHE A 201 12.12 0.17 3.58
N VAL A 202 12.59 -0.34 4.71
CA VAL A 202 11.87 -1.34 5.49
C VAL A 202 11.10 -0.60 6.57
N ASP A 203 9.78 -0.62 6.50
CA ASP A 203 8.93 -0.05 7.54
C ASP A 203 9.20 -0.72 8.89
N PRO A 204 9.29 0.06 9.99
CA PRO A 204 9.60 -0.48 11.29
C PRO A 204 8.42 -1.24 11.91
N ILE A 205 8.72 -2.33 12.61
CA ILE A 205 7.78 -3.01 13.50
C ILE A 205 7.53 -2.16 14.74
N VAL A 206 6.28 -1.95 15.11
CA VAL A 206 5.90 -1.13 16.27
C VAL A 206 6.01 -1.97 17.56
N THR A 207 7.17 -1.89 18.22
CA THR A 207 7.48 -2.65 19.46
C THR A 207 7.21 -1.86 20.75
N GLY A 208 6.76 -0.62 20.65
CA GLY A 208 6.52 0.23 21.83
C GLY A 208 5.38 1.20 21.63
N THR A 209 4.78 1.61 22.76
CA THR A 209 3.57 2.44 22.80
C THR A 209 3.82 3.86 23.31
N THR A 210 5.07 4.24 23.56
CA THR A 210 5.40 5.60 24.02
C THR A 210 5.28 6.63 22.89
N ALA A 211 5.18 7.91 23.25
CA ALA A 211 5.16 9.01 22.29
C ALA A 211 6.37 8.96 21.33
N ALA A 212 7.55 8.56 21.82
CA ALA A 212 8.75 8.42 20.99
C ALA A 212 8.63 7.31 19.95
N HIS A 213 8.02 6.17 20.28
CA HIS A 213 7.80 5.08 19.33
C HIS A 213 6.77 5.48 18.25
N ARG A 214 5.69 6.15 18.66
CA ARG A 214 4.70 6.73 17.72
C ARG A 214 5.36 7.72 16.77
N MET A 215 6.17 8.63 17.30
CA MET A 215 6.94 9.60 16.53
C MET A 215 7.87 8.92 15.52
N ALA A 216 8.65 7.93 15.94
CA ALA A 216 9.58 7.22 15.07
C ALA A 216 8.85 6.48 13.94
N TYR A 217 7.74 5.80 14.24
CA TYR A 217 6.93 5.12 13.22
C TYR A 217 6.36 6.10 12.20
N VAL A 218 5.69 7.16 12.66
CA VAL A 218 5.08 8.15 11.75
C VAL A 218 6.15 8.84 10.92
N ALA A 219 7.29 9.22 11.51
CA ALA A 219 8.41 9.79 10.78
C ALA A 219 8.94 8.83 9.69
N ALA A 220 9.14 7.55 10.02
CA ALA A 220 9.59 6.55 9.05
C ALA A 220 8.66 6.46 7.84
N ARG A 221 7.35 6.40 8.09
CA ARG A 221 6.32 6.28 7.04
C ARG A 221 6.21 7.55 6.19
N MET A 222 6.18 8.73 6.82
CA MET A 222 6.12 10.01 6.12
C MET A 222 7.37 10.25 5.26
N LEU A 223 8.55 9.89 5.77
CA LEU A 223 9.81 10.02 5.03
C LEU A 223 9.90 9.00 3.88
N SER A 224 9.39 7.78 4.06
CA SER A 224 9.30 6.78 2.99
C SER A 224 8.53 7.32 1.77
N GLU A 225 7.35 7.93 1.97
CA GLU A 225 6.59 8.60 0.92
C GLU A 225 7.35 9.79 0.32
N SER A 226 7.82 10.70 1.17
CA SER A 226 8.49 11.92 0.74
C SER A 226 9.73 11.64 -0.12
N ILE A 227 10.54 10.67 0.26
CA ILE A 227 11.76 10.31 -0.44
C ILE A 227 11.43 9.55 -1.72
N THR A 228 10.43 8.67 -1.67
CA THR A 228 9.94 7.96 -2.86
C THR A 228 9.44 8.91 -3.93
N LEU A 229 8.73 9.99 -3.56
CA LEU A 229 8.33 11.04 -4.49
C LEU A 229 9.54 11.68 -5.21
N VAL A 230 10.63 11.98 -4.50
CA VAL A 230 11.82 12.54 -5.15
C VAL A 230 12.49 11.51 -6.05
N LEU A 231 12.69 10.27 -5.57
CA LEU A 231 13.39 9.24 -6.33
C LEU A 231 12.61 8.76 -7.56
N ALA A 232 11.30 8.57 -7.45
CA ALA A 232 10.47 8.04 -8.53
C ALA A 232 9.91 9.15 -9.43
N ASP A 233 9.36 10.23 -8.85
CA ASP A 233 8.63 11.24 -9.61
C ASP A 233 9.51 12.39 -10.11
N ILE A 234 10.73 12.55 -9.57
CA ILE A 234 11.74 13.46 -10.11
C ILE A 234 12.86 12.67 -10.80
N ALA A 235 13.64 11.92 -10.02
CA ALA A 235 14.92 11.39 -10.48
C ALA A 235 14.75 10.32 -11.57
N ALA A 236 13.84 9.35 -11.38
CA ALA A 236 13.57 8.35 -12.41
C ALA A 236 12.89 8.96 -13.65
N VAL A 237 11.96 9.91 -13.49
CA VAL A 237 11.32 10.61 -14.63
C VAL A 237 12.36 11.37 -15.46
N TYR A 238 13.30 12.05 -14.81
CA TYR A 238 14.41 12.75 -15.45
C TYR A 238 15.35 11.76 -16.16
N ALA A 239 15.76 10.69 -15.47
CA ALA A 239 16.67 9.67 -16.01
C ALA A 239 16.08 8.93 -17.22
N ALA A 240 14.77 8.70 -17.24
CA ALA A 240 14.06 8.06 -18.36
C ALA A 240 13.85 9.00 -19.56
N ASP A 241 14.23 10.27 -19.46
CA ASP A 241 14.03 11.32 -20.47
C ASP A 241 12.60 11.33 -21.04
N LEU A 242 11.62 11.34 -20.12
CA LEU A 242 10.20 11.26 -20.48
C LEU A 242 9.68 12.48 -21.22
N THR A 243 10.28 13.66 -21.00
CA THR A 243 9.93 14.88 -21.72
C THR A 243 10.27 14.73 -23.22
N ALA A 244 11.46 14.23 -23.56
CA ALA A 244 11.81 13.96 -24.96
C ALA A 244 10.95 12.83 -25.57
N ALA A 245 10.34 11.99 -24.74
CA ALA A 245 9.38 10.96 -25.16
C ALA A 245 7.98 11.51 -25.50
N GLY A 246 7.73 12.81 -25.27
CA GLY A 246 6.39 13.40 -25.41
C GLY A 246 5.44 13.06 -24.27
N TYR A 247 5.94 12.56 -23.13
CA TYR A 247 5.11 12.36 -21.94
C TYR A 247 4.94 13.69 -21.18
N ASP A 248 3.71 13.98 -20.78
CA ASP A 248 3.39 15.16 -19.95
C ASP A 248 3.84 14.95 -18.50
N VAL A 249 5.11 15.26 -18.24
CA VAL A 249 5.72 15.24 -16.91
C VAL A 249 5.07 16.24 -15.95
N GLY A 250 4.33 17.24 -16.45
CA GLY A 250 3.58 18.19 -15.63
C GLY A 250 2.45 17.55 -14.83
N LYS A 251 2.07 16.30 -15.12
CA LYS A 251 1.14 15.50 -14.30
C LYS A 251 1.75 15.01 -12.98
N ARG A 252 3.08 14.97 -12.88
CA ARG A 252 3.83 14.69 -11.65
C ARG A 252 4.07 16.02 -10.95
N ALA A 253 3.19 16.41 -10.02
CA ALA A 253 3.18 17.77 -9.50
C ALA A 253 4.48 18.20 -8.78
N ILE A 254 5.30 17.24 -8.34
CA ILE A 254 6.63 17.51 -7.79
C ILE A 254 7.70 17.73 -8.88
N TYR A 255 7.54 17.19 -10.08
CA TYR A 255 8.54 17.34 -11.16
C TYR A 255 8.78 18.81 -11.57
N PRO A 256 7.74 19.68 -11.70
CA PRO A 256 7.93 21.11 -11.95
C PRO A 256 8.80 21.84 -10.91
N VAL A 257 8.83 21.38 -9.65
CA VAL A 257 9.70 21.95 -8.60
C VAL A 257 11.16 21.81 -9.04
N PHE A 258 11.58 20.60 -9.40
CA PHE A 258 12.92 20.35 -9.94
C PHE A 258 13.15 21.06 -11.28
N ALA A 259 12.24 20.90 -12.25
CA ALA A 259 12.45 21.41 -13.60
C ALA A 259 12.64 22.93 -13.64
N SER A 260 12.00 23.66 -12.70
CA SER A 260 12.12 25.12 -12.58
C SER A 260 13.52 25.62 -12.18
N LEU A 261 14.36 24.75 -11.59
CA LEU A 261 15.72 25.09 -11.21
C LEU A 261 16.66 25.21 -12.43
N ASN A 262 16.23 24.75 -13.61
CA ASN A 262 16.94 24.84 -14.88
C ASN A 262 18.42 24.41 -14.80
N ARG A 263 18.68 23.33 -14.07
CA ARG A 263 20.00 22.72 -13.89
C ARG A 263 19.90 21.20 -13.91
N PRO A 264 20.95 20.48 -14.36
CA PRO A 264 20.91 19.03 -14.39
C PRO A 264 20.76 18.44 -12.98
N LEU A 265 20.09 17.30 -12.88
CA LEU A 265 19.99 16.56 -11.63
C LEU A 265 21.34 15.92 -11.30
N THR A 266 22.05 16.46 -10.30
CA THR A 266 23.24 15.84 -9.71
C THR A 266 22.86 15.08 -8.44
N TYR A 267 23.81 14.32 -7.91
CA TYR A 267 23.65 13.63 -6.63
C TYR A 267 23.34 14.61 -5.48
N GLU A 268 24.08 15.72 -5.43
CA GLU A 268 23.90 16.76 -4.40
C GLU A 268 22.52 17.40 -4.52
N LEU A 269 22.07 17.68 -5.75
CA LEU A 269 20.73 18.24 -5.96
C LEU A 269 19.62 17.25 -5.60
N GLU A 270 19.77 15.96 -5.94
CA GLU A 270 18.83 14.92 -5.52
C GLU A 270 18.72 14.84 -3.99
N ARG A 271 19.86 14.84 -3.30
CA ARG A 271 19.93 14.87 -1.83
C ARG A 271 19.25 16.10 -1.26
N ASP A 272 19.54 17.28 -1.80
CA ASP A 272 18.94 18.53 -1.32
C ASP A 272 17.41 18.56 -1.54
N LEU A 273 16.93 18.05 -2.68
CA LEU A 273 15.50 17.88 -2.96
C LEU A 273 14.84 16.89 -1.99
N VAL A 274 15.53 15.80 -1.62
CA VAL A 274 15.08 14.86 -0.59
C VAL A 274 14.89 15.59 0.74
N PHE A 275 15.87 16.38 1.19
CA PHE A 275 15.77 17.11 2.45
C PHE A 275 14.67 18.18 2.43
N ALA A 276 14.55 18.92 1.34
CA ALA A 276 13.49 19.91 1.18
C ALA A 276 12.09 19.27 1.22
N ASN A 277 11.91 18.12 0.54
CA ASN A 277 10.64 17.41 0.57
C ASN A 277 10.36 16.73 1.91
N ALA A 278 11.39 16.21 2.59
CA ALA A 278 11.28 15.62 3.92
C ALA A 278 10.80 16.67 4.93
N ARG A 279 11.36 17.88 4.86
CA ARG A 279 10.91 19.02 5.66
C ARG A 279 9.44 19.34 5.40
N PHE A 280 9.07 19.52 4.13
CA PHE A 280 7.68 19.81 3.78
C PHE A 280 6.71 18.71 4.24
N ALA A 281 7.06 17.43 4.04
CA ALA A 281 6.22 16.32 4.47
C ALA A 281 6.01 16.29 5.99
N LEU A 282 7.04 16.65 6.77
CA LEU A 282 6.97 16.63 8.23
C LEU A 282 6.37 17.90 8.85
N THR A 283 6.58 19.07 8.24
CA THR A 283 6.20 20.37 8.85
C THR A 283 5.21 21.19 8.04
N GLY A 284 5.07 20.91 6.74
CA GLY A 284 4.34 21.72 5.77
C GLY A 284 5.07 22.98 5.31
N GLU A 285 6.31 23.19 5.74
CA GLU A 285 7.11 24.36 5.40
C GLU A 285 7.83 24.18 4.05
N LEU A 286 7.92 25.26 3.27
CA LEU A 286 8.49 25.27 1.92
C LEU A 286 9.88 25.92 1.85
N ASP A 287 10.38 26.43 2.96
CA ASP A 287 11.67 27.13 3.07
C ASP A 287 12.85 26.31 2.54
N GLY A 288 12.84 24.99 2.70
CA GLY A 288 13.84 24.10 2.09
C GLY A 288 13.87 24.20 0.56
N PHE A 289 12.72 24.25 -0.10
CA PHE A 289 12.67 24.45 -1.56
C PHE A 289 12.97 25.90 -1.96
N VAL A 290 12.53 26.88 -1.17
CA VAL A 290 12.86 28.30 -1.39
C VAL A 290 14.38 28.52 -1.34
N ALA A 291 15.07 27.88 -0.39
CA ALA A 291 16.52 27.93 -0.29
C ALA A 291 17.25 27.34 -1.52
N LEU A 292 16.63 26.40 -2.22
CA LEU A 292 17.14 25.86 -3.49
C LEU A 292 16.89 26.79 -4.68
N GLY A 293 16.13 27.86 -4.51
CA GLY A 293 15.77 28.81 -5.57
C GLY A 293 14.58 28.37 -6.41
N VAL A 294 13.71 27.50 -5.89
CA VAL A 294 12.47 27.13 -6.60
C VAL A 294 11.53 28.35 -6.60
N PRO A 295 10.99 28.78 -7.76
CA PRO A 295 10.05 29.90 -7.83
C PRO A 295 8.70 29.60 -7.17
N ASP A 296 7.94 30.65 -6.83
CA ASP A 296 6.66 30.53 -6.12
C ASP A 296 5.61 29.70 -6.87
N ALA A 297 5.41 29.94 -8.17
CA ALA A 297 4.36 29.29 -8.95
C ALA A 297 4.42 27.73 -8.95
N PRO A 298 5.56 27.07 -9.23
CA PRO A 298 5.66 25.62 -9.08
C PRO A 298 5.54 25.15 -7.62
N LEU A 299 5.97 25.95 -6.63
CA LEU A 299 5.81 25.60 -5.21
C LEU A 299 4.37 25.65 -4.74
N GLU A 300 3.61 26.66 -5.13
CA GLU A 300 2.18 26.77 -4.82
C GLU A 300 1.43 25.56 -5.37
N ARG A 301 1.64 25.24 -6.64
CA ARG A 301 1.03 24.07 -7.28
C ARG A 301 1.41 22.75 -6.60
N PHE A 302 2.67 22.61 -6.21
CA PHE A 302 3.14 21.46 -5.44
C PHE A 302 2.42 21.39 -4.09
N ALA A 303 2.39 22.49 -3.33
CA ALA A 303 1.82 22.53 -2.00
C ALA A 303 0.29 22.31 -2.01
N ASP A 304 -0.44 22.87 -2.97
CA ASP A 304 -1.88 22.69 -3.14
C ASP A 304 -2.27 21.22 -3.34
N LYS A 305 -1.41 20.47 -4.04
CA LYS A 305 -1.59 19.03 -4.16
C LYS A 305 -1.13 18.34 -2.88
N TYR A 306 0.14 18.44 -2.51
CA TYR A 306 0.73 17.51 -1.55
C TYR A 306 0.40 17.81 -0.08
N ARG A 307 -0.12 18.99 0.28
CA ARG A 307 -0.64 19.23 1.64
C ARG A 307 -1.73 18.23 2.01
N ARG A 308 -2.70 17.99 1.12
CA ARG A 308 -3.77 17.01 1.39
C ARG A 308 -3.29 15.57 1.36
N PHE A 309 -2.32 15.25 0.49
CA PHE A 309 -1.75 13.90 0.43
C PHE A 309 -1.03 13.56 1.75
N PHE A 310 -0.08 14.41 2.16
CA PHE A 310 0.64 14.19 3.41
C PHE A 310 -0.27 14.28 4.65
N ALA A 311 -1.29 15.14 4.66
CA ALA A 311 -2.25 15.17 5.77
C ALA A 311 -3.05 13.87 5.86
N GLY A 312 -3.45 13.32 4.71
CA GLY A 312 -4.02 11.99 4.58
C GLY A 312 -3.10 10.90 5.12
N ASP A 313 -1.84 10.92 4.72
CA ASP A 313 -0.85 9.90 5.13
C ASP A 313 -0.55 9.98 6.63
N TYR A 314 -0.50 11.18 7.21
CA TYR A 314 -0.43 11.37 8.67
C TYR A 314 -1.63 10.71 9.36
N THR A 315 -2.85 11.01 8.91
CA THR A 315 -4.08 10.47 9.49
C THR A 315 -4.10 8.96 9.42
N TRP A 316 -3.69 8.39 8.28
CA TRP A 316 -3.58 6.95 8.11
C TRP A 316 -2.50 6.34 9.02
N ASN A 317 -1.30 6.91 9.05
CA ASN A 317 -0.21 6.38 9.88
C ASN A 317 -0.52 6.47 11.38
N LEU A 318 -1.25 7.50 11.82
CA LEU A 318 -1.74 7.62 13.18
C LEU A 318 -2.74 6.51 13.55
N ALA A 319 -3.67 6.22 12.66
CA ALA A 319 -4.60 5.10 12.84
C ALA A 319 -3.86 3.75 12.88
N ASN A 320 -2.83 3.57 12.04
CA ASN A 320 -1.99 2.36 12.05
C ASN A 320 -1.27 2.18 13.40
N VAL A 321 -0.69 3.26 13.96
CA VAL A 321 -0.07 3.21 15.30
C VAL A 321 -1.09 2.77 16.36
N GLY A 322 -2.30 3.33 16.33
CA GLY A 322 -3.37 2.95 17.26
C GLY A 322 -3.70 1.46 17.20
N ALA A 323 -3.82 0.90 16.00
CA ALA A 323 -4.09 -0.53 15.80
C ALA A 323 -2.94 -1.42 16.31
N LEU A 324 -1.69 -1.03 16.04
CA LEU A 324 -0.50 -1.78 16.43
C LEU A 324 -0.18 -1.68 17.93
N ALA A 325 -0.61 -0.60 18.59
CA ALA A 325 -0.48 -0.43 20.04
C ALA A 325 -1.50 -1.23 20.86
N SER A 326 -2.44 -1.94 20.22
CA SER A 326 -3.37 -2.85 20.90
C SER A 326 -2.62 -4.03 21.57
N PRO A 327 -3.18 -4.69 22.60
CA PRO A 327 -2.54 -5.86 23.22
C PRO A 327 -2.18 -6.97 22.22
N ALA A 328 -3.05 -7.25 21.25
CA ALA A 328 -2.79 -8.21 20.17
C ALA A 328 -1.68 -7.72 19.22
N GLY A 329 -1.68 -6.41 18.88
CA GLY A 329 -0.64 -5.79 18.08
C GLY A 329 0.74 -5.84 18.74
N VAL A 330 0.83 -5.57 20.04
CA VAL A 330 2.08 -5.67 20.82
C VAL A 330 2.57 -7.10 20.89
N ALA A 331 1.69 -8.07 21.20
CA ALA A 331 2.08 -9.49 21.23
C ALA A 331 2.58 -9.97 19.86
N TYR A 332 1.93 -9.55 18.78
CA TYR A 332 2.40 -9.81 17.43
C TYR A 332 3.75 -9.15 17.13
N ALA A 333 3.94 -7.90 17.54
CA ALA A 333 5.19 -7.16 17.33
C ALA A 333 6.37 -7.82 18.06
N ASP A 334 6.15 -8.28 19.30
CA ASP A 334 7.15 -9.02 20.08
C ASP A 334 7.50 -10.34 19.39
N TRP A 335 6.48 -11.09 18.94
CA TRP A 335 6.66 -12.34 18.23
C TRP A 335 7.43 -12.17 16.92
N VAL A 336 7.00 -11.25 16.06
CA VAL A 336 7.61 -11.04 14.73
C VAL A 336 9.06 -10.55 14.87
N SER A 337 9.35 -9.72 15.87
CA SER A 337 10.72 -9.27 16.16
C SER A 337 11.61 -10.42 16.64
N GLY A 338 11.03 -11.45 17.28
CA GLY A 338 11.75 -12.66 17.68
C GLY A 338 12.06 -13.61 16.52
N VAL A 339 11.13 -13.78 15.58
CA VAL A 339 11.31 -14.69 14.43
C VAL A 339 11.98 -14.04 13.21
N LEU A 340 11.96 -12.71 13.12
CA LEU A 340 12.56 -11.91 12.05
C LEU A 340 13.37 -10.75 12.64
N PRO A 341 14.44 -11.02 13.39
CA PRO A 341 15.20 -10.02 14.16
C PRO A 341 15.94 -9.00 13.31
N GLU A 342 16.06 -9.21 12.01
CA GLU A 342 16.66 -8.28 11.06
C GLU A 342 15.71 -7.14 10.63
N LEU A 343 14.43 -7.20 11.00
CA LEU A 343 13.49 -6.12 10.76
C LEU A 343 13.75 -4.96 11.73
N PRO A 344 13.79 -3.71 11.24
CA PRO A 344 13.93 -2.57 12.12
C PRO A 344 12.69 -2.47 13.03
N THR A 345 12.92 -2.13 14.29
CA THR A 345 11.85 -1.86 15.25
C THR A 345 11.77 -0.37 15.56
N THR A 346 10.62 0.10 16.04
CA THR A 346 10.52 1.48 16.54
C THR A 346 11.43 1.70 17.74
N SER A 347 11.73 0.67 18.54
CA SER A 347 12.71 0.77 19.62
C SER A 347 14.13 1.02 19.10
N ASP A 348 14.54 0.36 18.01
CA ASP A 348 15.84 0.62 17.37
C ASP A 348 15.93 2.05 16.85
N LEU A 349 14.85 2.54 16.21
CA LEU A 349 14.80 3.90 15.69
C LEU A 349 14.81 4.94 16.80
N VAL A 350 14.08 4.72 17.89
CA VAL A 350 14.10 5.62 19.06
C VAL A 350 15.48 5.65 19.68
N GLY A 351 16.11 4.49 19.91
CA GLY A 351 17.45 4.41 20.50
C GLY A 351 18.53 5.08 19.64
N ARG A 352 18.34 5.09 18.32
CA ARG A 352 19.29 5.72 17.37
C ARG A 352 19.01 7.19 17.12
N TYR A 353 17.76 7.64 17.00
CA TYR A 353 17.45 8.98 16.47
C TYR A 353 16.75 9.91 17.44
N ALA A 354 16.23 9.41 18.56
CA ALA A 354 15.60 10.24 19.59
C ALA A 354 16.55 10.43 20.79
N SER A 355 16.72 11.68 21.22
CA SER A 355 17.47 12.02 22.44
C SER A 355 16.84 13.18 23.16
N GLY A 356 16.39 12.97 24.40
CA GLY A 356 15.67 13.98 25.17
C GLY A 356 14.40 14.44 24.45
N ASN A 357 14.33 15.74 24.13
CA ASN A 357 13.23 16.36 23.37
C ASN A 357 13.62 16.69 21.92
N GLU A 358 14.55 15.93 21.35
CA GLU A 358 15.03 16.11 19.99
C GLU A 358 14.93 14.80 19.19
N PHE A 359 14.47 14.93 17.95
CA PHE A 359 14.49 13.86 16.95
C PHE A 359 15.41 14.28 15.81
N ARG A 360 16.47 13.52 15.60
CA ARG A 360 17.56 13.82 14.64
C ARG A 360 17.14 13.39 13.24
N VAL A 361 16.25 14.17 12.63
CA VAL A 361 15.68 13.83 11.31
C VAL A 361 16.78 13.73 10.24
N ALA A 362 17.79 14.59 10.26
CA ALA A 362 18.84 14.51 9.24
C ALA A 362 19.63 13.20 9.30
N ASP A 363 20.06 12.80 10.49
CA ASP A 363 20.74 11.51 10.70
C ASP A 363 19.83 10.36 10.24
N PHE A 364 18.53 10.44 10.55
CA PHE A 364 17.57 9.43 10.12
C PHE A 364 17.42 9.34 8.60
N VAL A 365 17.29 10.48 7.90
CA VAL A 365 17.22 10.54 6.44
C VAL A 365 18.51 10.01 5.79
N GLU A 366 19.67 10.38 6.32
CA GLU A 366 20.95 9.89 5.80
C GLU A 366 21.13 8.39 6.00
N ASP A 367 20.92 7.89 7.21
CA ASP A 367 21.24 6.50 7.54
C ASP A 367 20.21 5.51 6.96
N GLU A 368 18.92 5.78 7.16
CA GLU A 368 17.86 4.79 6.91
C GLU A 368 17.29 4.88 5.49
N PHE A 369 17.54 5.99 4.78
CA PHE A 369 17.03 6.19 3.43
C PHE A 369 18.14 6.39 2.41
N LEU A 370 18.90 7.48 2.49
CA LEU A 370 19.92 7.79 1.49
C LEU A 370 21.06 6.76 1.50
N GLY A 371 21.49 6.32 2.68
CA GLY A 371 22.48 5.25 2.85
C GLY A 371 22.03 3.94 2.18
N VAL A 372 20.75 3.59 2.34
CA VAL A 372 20.14 2.42 1.68
C VAL A 372 20.10 2.60 0.16
N VAL A 373 19.67 3.76 -0.34
CA VAL A 373 19.65 4.09 -1.78
C VAL A 373 21.05 3.97 -2.38
N TYR A 374 22.07 4.51 -1.72
CA TYR A 374 23.44 4.48 -2.22
C TYR A 374 24.08 3.11 -2.13
N ALA A 375 23.74 2.31 -1.11
CA ALA A 375 24.13 0.90 -1.06
C ALA A 375 23.47 0.10 -2.19
N ALA A 376 22.17 0.30 -2.42
CA ALA A 376 21.41 -0.35 -3.48
C ALA A 376 21.97 -0.03 -4.87
N ARG A 377 22.27 1.23 -5.17
CA ARG A 377 22.89 1.66 -6.45
C ARG A 377 24.24 1.01 -6.75
N ARG A 378 24.96 0.55 -5.72
CA ARG A 378 26.27 -0.11 -5.84
C ARG A 378 26.19 -1.63 -5.85
N THR A 379 25.00 -2.19 -5.64
CA THR A 379 24.81 -3.64 -5.64
C THR A 379 24.80 -4.15 -7.07
N THR A 380 25.77 -4.99 -7.43
CA THR A 380 25.94 -5.51 -8.80
C THR A 380 25.56 -6.97 -8.94
N ASN A 381 25.36 -7.67 -7.82
CA ASN A 381 25.15 -9.11 -7.82
C ASN A 381 23.68 -9.41 -7.49
N PRO A 382 22.92 -10.02 -8.40
CA PRO A 382 21.57 -10.46 -8.09
C PRO A 382 21.62 -11.49 -6.95
N ARG A 383 20.60 -11.49 -6.08
CA ARG A 383 20.50 -12.53 -5.06
C ARG A 383 20.23 -13.87 -5.74
N HIS A 384 20.80 -14.93 -5.15
CA HIS A 384 20.46 -16.28 -5.54
C HIS A 384 18.95 -16.50 -5.32
N ARG A 385 18.28 -17.16 -6.27
CA ARG A 385 16.84 -17.47 -6.24
C ARG A 385 16.39 -17.99 -4.86
N LEU A 386 17.17 -18.89 -4.28
CA LEU A 386 16.93 -19.42 -2.92
C LEU A 386 16.81 -18.31 -1.86
N CYS A 387 17.73 -17.35 -1.83
CA CYS A 387 17.71 -16.28 -0.84
C CYS A 387 16.47 -15.39 -1.00
N ARG A 388 16.06 -15.13 -2.24
CA ARG A 388 14.83 -14.39 -2.53
C ARG A 388 13.60 -15.17 -2.04
N GLU A 389 13.49 -16.45 -2.39
CA GLU A 389 12.36 -17.28 -1.99
C GLU A 389 12.26 -17.42 -0.46
N ARG A 390 13.38 -17.67 0.25
CA ARG A 390 13.40 -17.68 1.71
C ARG A 390 12.80 -16.40 2.29
N MET A 391 13.27 -15.24 1.84
CA MET A 391 12.80 -13.94 2.31
C MET A 391 11.31 -13.72 2.00
N VAL A 392 10.88 -13.96 0.76
CA VAL A 392 9.48 -13.76 0.34
C VAL A 392 8.54 -14.67 1.16
N HIS A 393 8.88 -15.94 1.31
CA HIS A 393 8.06 -16.90 2.06
C HIS A 393 8.03 -16.58 3.55
N SER A 394 9.18 -16.30 4.17
CA SER A 394 9.24 -15.94 5.59
C SER A 394 8.47 -14.66 5.90
N ARG A 395 8.61 -13.61 5.08
CA ARG A 395 7.88 -12.34 5.26
C ARG A 395 6.38 -12.51 5.08
N THR A 396 5.97 -13.31 4.10
CA THR A 396 4.54 -13.56 3.85
C THR A 396 3.92 -14.35 5.00
N LEU A 397 4.57 -15.43 5.45
CA LEU A 397 4.09 -16.25 6.57
C LEU A 397 4.01 -15.46 7.87
N ALA A 398 5.07 -14.71 8.20
CA ALA A 398 5.09 -13.88 9.40
C ALA A 398 4.02 -12.79 9.36
N GLY A 399 3.73 -12.23 8.18
CA GLY A 399 2.60 -11.30 8.01
C GLY A 399 1.24 -11.96 8.21
N GLN A 400 1.02 -13.15 7.62
CA GLN A 400 -0.23 -13.91 7.77
C GLN A 400 -0.46 -14.38 9.21
N ALA A 401 0.60 -14.71 9.94
CA ALA A 401 0.51 -15.16 11.33
C ALA A 401 -0.16 -14.14 12.27
N LYS A 402 -0.23 -12.85 11.89
CA LYS A 402 -0.96 -11.83 12.65
C LYS A 402 -2.44 -12.19 12.86
N LEU A 403 -3.05 -12.95 11.95
CA LEU A 403 -4.41 -13.49 12.12
C LEU A 403 -4.58 -14.23 13.46
N LEU A 404 -3.57 -14.99 13.88
CA LEU A 404 -3.60 -15.82 15.09
C LEU A 404 -3.60 -14.98 16.38
N PHE A 405 -3.15 -13.73 16.29
CA PHE A 405 -3.15 -12.77 17.39
C PHE A 405 -4.44 -11.96 17.46
N ASP A 406 -4.95 -11.54 16.30
CA ASP A 406 -6.16 -10.71 16.22
C ASP A 406 -7.45 -11.52 16.38
N LEU A 407 -7.46 -12.75 15.86
CA LEU A 407 -8.61 -13.66 15.89
C LEU A 407 -8.21 -15.02 16.47
N PRO A 408 -7.76 -15.08 17.74
CA PRO A 408 -7.27 -16.31 18.34
C PRO A 408 -8.37 -17.37 18.42
N ARG A 409 -7.96 -18.62 18.28
CA ARG A 409 -8.70 -19.86 18.50
C ARG A 409 -7.95 -20.71 19.53
N ALA A 410 -8.60 -21.76 20.03
CA ALA A 410 -8.05 -22.59 21.11
C ALA A 410 -6.70 -23.26 20.74
N ASP A 411 -6.46 -23.47 19.45
CA ASP A 411 -5.27 -24.09 18.88
C ASP A 411 -4.28 -23.08 18.27
N SER A 412 -4.53 -21.77 18.37
CA SER A 412 -3.67 -20.74 17.76
C SER A 412 -2.21 -20.81 18.20
N ASP A 413 -1.93 -21.10 19.48
CA ASP A 413 -0.55 -21.26 19.97
C ASP A 413 0.17 -22.47 19.33
N THR A 414 -0.59 -23.53 19.04
CA THR A 414 -0.06 -24.73 18.37
C THR A 414 0.28 -24.41 16.91
N VAL A 415 -0.62 -23.70 16.22
CA VAL A 415 -0.38 -23.24 14.85
C VAL A 415 0.79 -22.25 14.80
N LEU A 416 0.85 -21.31 15.73
CA LEU A 416 1.95 -20.33 15.82
C LEU A 416 3.30 -21.03 16.00
N SER A 417 3.37 -22.02 16.90
CA SER A 417 4.57 -22.84 17.10
C SER A 417 4.96 -23.62 15.84
N ALA A 418 3.99 -24.03 15.01
CA ALA A 418 4.26 -24.67 13.73
C ALA A 418 4.80 -23.67 12.69
N VAL A 419 4.25 -22.46 12.64
CA VAL A 419 4.77 -21.36 11.81
C VAL A 419 6.21 -21.03 12.19
N GLU A 420 6.53 -20.94 13.49
CA GLU A 420 7.91 -20.70 13.95
C GLU A 420 8.89 -21.81 13.54
N ARG A 421 8.45 -23.07 13.53
CA ARG A 421 9.27 -24.18 13.02
C ARG A 421 9.49 -24.02 11.52
N ALA A 422 8.42 -23.78 10.76
CA ALA A 422 8.53 -23.58 9.32
C ALA A 422 9.43 -22.40 8.94
N LEU A 423 9.38 -21.28 9.68
CA LEU A 423 10.27 -20.14 9.45
C LEU A 423 11.75 -20.51 9.65
N ARG A 424 12.06 -21.31 10.67
CA ARG A 424 13.42 -21.84 10.89
C ARG A 424 13.83 -22.81 9.79
N ASP A 425 12.93 -23.68 9.36
CA ASP A 425 13.20 -24.66 8.31
C ASP A 425 13.40 -23.97 6.95
N ILE A 426 12.63 -22.92 6.64
CA ILE A 426 12.82 -22.07 5.46
C ILE A 426 14.21 -21.43 5.48
N GLU A 427 14.63 -20.86 6.60
CA GLU A 427 15.95 -20.23 6.72
C GLU A 427 17.09 -21.25 6.56
N ALA A 428 16.89 -22.49 7.03
CA ALA A 428 17.85 -23.57 6.91
C ALA A 428 17.82 -24.28 5.53
N ALA A 429 16.75 -24.12 4.74
CA ALA A 429 16.50 -24.88 3.52
C ALA A 429 17.55 -24.66 2.44
N ALA A 430 18.30 -25.68 2.05
CA ALA A 430 19.37 -25.58 1.05
C ALA A 430 18.87 -25.39 -0.39
N GLU A 431 17.59 -25.65 -0.67
CA GLU A 431 17.02 -25.63 -2.02
C GLU A 431 15.64 -24.94 -2.03
N PRO A 432 15.25 -24.26 -3.13
CA PRO A 432 13.97 -23.56 -3.27
C PRO A 432 12.75 -24.46 -3.03
N GLU A 433 12.82 -25.72 -3.47
CA GLU A 433 11.72 -26.68 -3.33
C GLU A 433 11.41 -26.96 -1.85
N THR A 434 12.46 -27.03 -1.01
CA THR A 434 12.30 -27.21 0.44
C THR A 434 11.63 -25.98 1.07
N VAL A 435 12.01 -24.77 0.65
CA VAL A 435 11.35 -23.52 1.09
C VAL A 435 9.86 -23.55 0.76
N ALA A 436 9.51 -23.93 -0.46
CA ALA A 436 8.14 -24.00 -0.92
C ALA A 436 7.32 -25.03 -0.12
N VAL A 437 7.87 -26.21 0.17
CA VAL A 437 7.23 -27.26 0.97
C VAL A 437 6.97 -26.78 2.40
N CYS A 438 8.00 -26.32 3.11
CA CYS A 438 7.86 -25.84 4.50
C CYS A 438 6.83 -24.70 4.59
N ALA A 439 6.84 -23.78 3.63
CA ALA A 439 5.88 -22.70 3.60
C ALA A 439 4.46 -23.15 3.28
N ALA A 440 4.28 -24.12 2.37
CA ALA A 440 2.98 -24.67 2.04
C ALA A 440 2.34 -25.39 3.22
N GLU A 441 3.13 -26.16 3.98
CA GLU A 441 2.67 -26.85 5.19
C GLU A 441 2.18 -25.85 6.26
N ALA A 442 2.96 -24.80 6.53
CA ALA A 442 2.54 -23.76 7.48
C ALA A 442 1.32 -22.97 7.00
N ARG A 443 1.21 -22.69 5.69
CA ARG A 443 0.03 -22.03 5.13
C ARG A 443 -1.21 -22.88 5.23
N ALA A 444 -1.12 -24.18 4.98
CA ALA A 444 -2.26 -25.07 5.13
C ALA A 444 -2.87 -24.97 6.54
N LEU A 445 -2.02 -24.88 7.58
CA LEU A 445 -2.49 -24.69 8.95
C LEU A 445 -3.17 -23.33 9.17
N ILE A 446 -2.68 -22.25 8.54
CA ILE A 446 -3.32 -20.93 8.59
C ILE A 446 -4.65 -20.96 7.82
N ASP A 447 -4.69 -21.62 6.67
CA ASP A 447 -5.90 -21.79 5.87
C ASP A 447 -6.97 -22.58 6.63
N ASP A 448 -6.59 -23.63 7.37
CA ASP A 448 -7.49 -24.36 8.27
C ASP A 448 -8.05 -23.45 9.38
N GLN A 449 -7.25 -22.50 9.90
CA GLN A 449 -7.75 -21.49 10.85
C GLN A 449 -8.75 -20.56 10.18
N ILE A 450 -8.50 -20.13 8.94
CA ILE A 450 -9.41 -19.29 8.17
C ILE A 450 -10.74 -20.02 7.91
N ASP A 451 -10.68 -21.28 7.49
CA ASP A 451 -11.87 -22.11 7.25
C ASP A 451 -12.70 -22.26 8.51
N ALA A 452 -12.05 -22.54 9.64
CA ALA A 452 -12.77 -22.67 10.90
C ALA A 452 -13.33 -21.33 11.42
N LEU A 453 -12.63 -20.21 11.22
CA LEU A 453 -13.18 -18.87 11.53
C LEU A 453 -14.41 -18.57 10.66
N LEU A 454 -14.41 -19.02 9.40
CA LEU A 454 -15.55 -18.88 8.49
C LEU A 454 -16.73 -19.75 8.95
N ASP A 455 -16.48 -21.01 9.30
CA ASP A 455 -17.49 -21.93 9.83
C ASP A 455 -18.10 -21.44 11.16
N GLU A 456 -17.27 -20.83 12.01
CA GLU A 456 -17.67 -20.17 13.27
C GLU A 456 -18.39 -18.82 13.03
N SER A 457 -18.52 -18.37 11.78
CA SER A 457 -19.08 -17.05 11.41
C SER A 457 -18.37 -15.86 12.09
N ARG A 458 -17.07 -16.01 12.38
CA ARG A 458 -16.22 -14.94 12.94
C ARG A 458 -15.64 -14.03 11.86
N ILE A 459 -15.57 -14.53 10.63
CA ILE A 459 -15.18 -13.78 9.43
C ILE A 459 -16.17 -14.08 8.30
N LEU A 460 -16.18 -13.20 7.31
CA LEU A 460 -17.01 -13.30 6.11
C LEU A 460 -16.24 -14.01 4.99
N SER A 461 -16.96 -14.54 3.99
CA SER A 461 -16.36 -15.31 2.88
C SER A 461 -15.31 -14.53 2.09
N HIS A 462 -15.55 -13.24 1.81
CA HIS A 462 -14.56 -12.38 1.15
C HIS A 462 -13.33 -12.08 2.03
N GLU A 463 -13.47 -12.00 3.36
CA GLU A 463 -12.34 -11.85 4.28
C GLU A 463 -11.50 -13.12 4.25
N ALA A 464 -12.12 -14.29 4.19
CA ALA A 464 -11.40 -15.55 3.99
C ALA A 464 -10.62 -15.58 2.67
N VAL A 465 -11.15 -15.02 1.57
CA VAL A 465 -10.40 -14.90 0.30
C VAL A 465 -9.19 -13.96 0.46
N LEU A 466 -9.40 -12.82 1.11
CA LEU A 466 -8.36 -11.84 1.41
C LEU A 466 -7.26 -12.47 2.26
N PHE A 467 -7.60 -13.06 3.41
CA PHE A 467 -6.67 -13.57 4.42
C PHE A 467 -5.80 -14.73 3.92
N ARG A 468 -6.32 -15.56 3.01
CA ARG A 468 -5.53 -16.60 2.32
C ARG A 468 -4.44 -16.01 1.42
N SER A 469 -4.66 -14.80 0.87
CA SER A 469 -3.67 -14.09 0.06
C SER A 469 -2.73 -13.24 0.91
N HIS A 470 -3.28 -12.50 1.86
CA HIS A 470 -2.57 -11.67 2.84
C HIS A 470 -3.53 -11.25 3.96
N TYR A 471 -3.00 -11.15 5.18
CA TYR A 471 -3.75 -10.63 6.32
C TYR A 471 -3.43 -9.14 6.51
N PRO A 472 -4.42 -8.25 6.70
CA PRO A 472 -4.17 -6.82 6.87
C PRO A 472 -3.57 -6.50 8.25
N HIS A 473 -2.45 -5.78 8.27
CA HIS A 473 -1.74 -5.43 9.52
C HIS A 473 -2.36 -4.28 10.28
N PHE A 474 -3.18 -3.51 9.60
CA PHE A 474 -3.93 -2.40 10.14
C PHE A 474 -5.30 -2.39 9.46
N PRO A 475 -6.34 -1.88 10.14
CA PRO A 475 -7.64 -1.68 9.52
C PRO A 475 -7.52 -0.83 8.25
N PRO A 476 -8.32 -1.07 7.20
CA PRO A 476 -8.35 -0.20 6.05
C PRO A 476 -8.83 1.19 6.46
N VAL A 477 -7.99 2.20 6.23
CA VAL A 477 -8.35 3.60 6.45
C VAL A 477 -8.46 4.27 5.09
N TYR A 478 -9.69 4.62 4.72
CA TYR A 478 -9.96 5.30 3.46
C TYR A 478 -9.82 6.80 3.63
N VAL A 479 -8.76 7.35 3.03
CA VAL A 479 -8.59 8.79 2.89
C VAL A 479 -9.12 9.22 1.53
N ASP A 480 -10.13 10.08 1.53
CA ASP A 480 -10.65 10.68 0.31
C ASP A 480 -9.83 11.93 -0.05
N TYR A 481 -8.80 11.74 -0.88
CA TYR A 481 -7.92 12.80 -1.36
C TYR A 481 -8.58 13.78 -2.34
N ASP A 482 -9.85 13.57 -2.71
CA ASP A 482 -10.63 14.51 -3.53
C ASP A 482 -11.43 15.51 -2.69
N ARG A 483 -11.47 15.35 -1.36
CA ARG A 483 -12.08 16.33 -0.45
C ARG A 483 -11.37 17.69 -0.51
N PRO A 484 -12.09 18.80 -0.29
CA PRO A 484 -11.51 20.12 -0.16
C PRO A 484 -10.39 20.16 0.89
N LEU A 485 -9.28 20.86 0.60
CA LEU A 485 -8.11 20.94 1.50
C LEU A 485 -8.48 21.44 2.90
N ALA A 486 -9.45 22.34 3.02
CA ALA A 486 -9.92 22.88 4.30
C ALA A 486 -10.57 21.84 5.22
N GLU A 487 -10.89 20.64 4.71
CA GLU A 487 -11.46 19.54 5.49
C GLU A 487 -10.38 18.62 6.09
N PHE A 488 -9.11 18.85 5.75
CA PHE A 488 -7.97 18.15 6.35
C PHE A 488 -7.35 18.99 7.47
N PRO A 489 -6.89 18.38 8.57
CA PRO A 489 -5.98 19.03 9.49
C PRO A 489 -4.74 19.54 8.74
N THR A 490 -4.22 20.68 9.16
CA THR A 490 -2.97 21.21 8.58
C THR A 490 -1.78 20.34 8.97
N LEU A 491 -0.74 20.32 8.14
CA LEU A 491 0.51 19.61 8.47
C LEU A 491 1.16 20.15 9.75
N ALA A 492 0.97 21.43 10.08
CA ALA A 492 1.47 22.01 11.33
C ALA A 492 0.74 21.46 12.56
N GLU A 493 -0.59 21.31 12.49
CA GLU A 493 -1.39 20.68 13.56
C GLU A 493 -1.03 19.21 13.73
N LEU A 494 -0.93 18.46 12.63
CA LEU A 494 -0.55 17.04 12.65
C LEU A 494 0.88 16.84 13.16
N ARG A 495 1.80 17.72 12.77
CA ARG A 495 3.16 17.75 13.31
C ARG A 495 3.11 17.95 14.83
N LEU A 496 2.35 18.92 15.33
CA LEU A 496 2.25 19.16 16.76
C LEU A 496 1.61 17.96 17.48
N GLU A 497 0.63 17.30 16.87
CA GLU A 497 0.02 16.09 17.42
C GLU A 497 1.01 14.94 17.53
N VAL A 498 1.87 14.75 16.52
CA VAL A 498 2.84 13.63 16.45
C VAL A 498 4.10 13.90 17.26
N PHE A 499 4.69 15.07 17.07
CA PHE A 499 6.00 15.44 17.57
C PHE A 499 5.93 16.33 18.82
N GLY A 500 4.79 16.94 19.14
CA GLY A 500 4.68 17.89 20.25
C GLY A 500 5.69 19.04 20.12
N ASP A 501 6.33 19.38 21.24
CA ASP A 501 7.43 20.36 21.28
C ASP A 501 8.78 19.76 20.86
N THR A 502 8.82 18.54 20.32
CA THR A 502 10.06 17.89 19.90
C THR A 502 10.70 18.70 18.77
N ARG A 503 11.98 18.99 18.94
CA ARG A 503 12.78 19.65 17.91
C ARG A 503 13.13 18.64 16.80
N LEU A 504 12.76 18.97 15.56
CA LEU A 504 13.18 18.23 14.37
C LEU A 504 14.53 18.78 13.91
N ALA A 505 15.62 18.14 14.31
CA ALA A 505 16.97 18.64 14.03
C ALA A 505 17.48 18.23 12.64
N GLY A 506 18.30 19.11 12.06
CA GLY A 506 19.04 18.85 10.82
C GLY A 506 18.26 19.10 9.51
N LEU A 507 16.99 19.51 9.57
CA LEU A 507 16.20 19.90 8.38
C LEU A 507 16.45 21.36 7.93
N LYS A 508 17.61 21.95 8.22
CA LYS A 508 17.87 23.38 7.95
C LYS A 508 18.31 23.64 6.53
#